data_AF-A0A7C1QUR4-F1
#
_entry.id   AF-A0A7C1QUR4-F1
#
_cell.length_a   1.000
_cell.length_b   1.000
_cell.length_c   1.000
_cell.angle_alpha   90.00
_cell.angle_beta   90.00
_cell.angle_gamma   90.00
#
_symmetry.space_group_name_H-M   'P 1'
#
loop_
_entity.id
_entity.type
_entity.pdbx_description
1 polymer ?
#
loop_
_entity_poly.entity_id
_entity_poly.type
_entity_poly.pdbx_seq_one_letter_code
_entity_poly.pdbx_strand_id
1 'polypeptide(L)' 'VDKGNTVIIIEHNMEVIKSVDYIIDLGPEGGEKGGEIVVMGSPEEIIKNQKSYTSQFLIKYLNNA' A
#
# COMPACT_ATOMS: atom_id res chain seq x y z
N VAL A 1 15.34 -15.60 -4.88
CA VAL A 1 15.59 -14.74 -3.68
C VAL A 1 14.89 -15.44 -2.53
N ASP A 2 15.46 -16.54 -2.05
CA ASP A 2 14.70 -17.60 -1.33
C ASP A 2 15.34 -17.96 0.02
N LYS A 3 15.90 -16.97 0.72
CA LYS A 3 16.51 -17.20 2.03
C LYS A 3 15.53 -17.08 3.20
N GLY A 4 14.24 -16.84 2.91
CA GLY A 4 13.22 -16.62 3.95
C GLY A 4 13.37 -15.28 4.71
N ASN A 5 14.13 -14.34 4.15
CA ASN A 5 14.29 -13.00 4.74
C ASN A 5 13.06 -12.14 4.45
N THR A 6 12.72 -11.26 5.39
CA THR A 6 11.68 -10.23 5.19
C THR A 6 12.32 -8.91 4.79
N VAL A 7 11.71 -8.23 3.82
CA VAL A 7 12.10 -6.88 3.39
C VAL A 7 10.95 -5.94 3.69
N ILE A 8 11.26 -4.82 4.33
CA ILE A 8 10.31 -3.75 4.63
C ILE A 8 10.85 -2.48 3.98
N ILE A 9 10.00 -1.79 3.21
CA ILE A 9 10.34 -0.55 2.51
C ILE A 9 9.28 0.51 2.77
N ILE A 10 9.68 1.78 2.68
CA ILE A 10 8.77 2.92 2.60
C ILE A 10 8.86 3.40 1.16
N GLU A 11 7.74 3.39 0.45
CA GLU A 11 7.73 3.61 -1.00
C GLU A 11 6.48 4.39 -1.41
N HIS A 12 6.61 5.15 -2.49
CA HIS A 12 5.51 5.89 -3.12
C HIS A 12 5.37 5.52 -4.61
N ASN A 13 6.32 4.77 -5.18
CA ASN A 13 6.23 4.27 -6.54
C ASN A 13 5.23 3.11 -6.65
N MET A 14 4.11 3.36 -7.32
CA MET A 14 3.03 2.37 -7.49
C MET A 14 3.45 1.12 -8.28
N GLU A 15 4.45 1.22 -9.17
CA GLU A 15 5.00 0.05 -9.89
C GLU A 15 5.69 -0.93 -8.94
N VAL A 16 6.28 -0.43 -7.85
CA VAL A 16 6.85 -1.28 -6.79
C VAL A 16 5.74 -1.78 -5.88
N ILE A 17 4.86 -0.89 -5.45
CA ILE A 17 3.78 -1.20 -4.49
C ILE A 17 2.82 -2.25 -5.04
N LYS A 18 2.51 -2.26 -6.34
CA LYS A 18 1.63 -3.28 -6.93
C LYS A 18 2.20 -4.70 -6.88
N SER A 19 3.49 -4.85 -6.63
CA SER A 19 4.20 -6.14 -6.64
C SER A 19 4.58 -6.65 -5.25
N VAL A 20 4.17 -5.98 -4.18
CA VAL A 20 4.46 -6.42 -2.81
C VAL A 20 3.42 -7.41 -2.29
N ASP A 21 3.82 -8.28 -1.37
CA ASP A 21 2.90 -9.25 -0.76
C ASP A 21 1.97 -8.60 0.29
N TYR A 22 2.41 -7.51 0.91
CA TYR A 22 1.69 -6.87 2.03
C TYR A 22 1.95 -5.36 2.09
N ILE A 23 0.89 -4.61 2.38
CA ILE A 23 0.93 -3.14 2.48
C ILE A 23 0.40 -2.72 3.86
N ILE A 24 1.05 -1.72 4.44
CA ILE A 24 0.55 -0.95 5.58
C ILE A 24 0.50 0.51 5.13
N ASP A 25 -0.70 1.07 5.01
CA ASP A 25 -0.92 2.44 4.59
C ASP A 25 -1.11 3.36 5.80
N LEU A 26 -0.34 4.44 5.85
CA LEU A 26 -0.33 5.41 6.94
C LEU A 26 -0.93 6.73 6.48
N GLY A 27 -1.67 7.38 7.35
CA GLY A 27 -2.32 8.66 7.03
C GLY A 27 -3.41 8.99 8.05
N PRO A 28 -4.59 9.50 7.59
CA PRO A 28 -4.95 9.78 6.20
C PRO A 28 -4.18 10.97 5.60
N GLU A 29 -3.72 11.88 6.45
CA GLU A 29 -2.95 13.07 6.05
C GLU A 29 -1.51 12.98 6.53
N GLY A 30 -0.70 14.01 6.24
CA GLY A 30 0.62 14.20 6.84
C GLY A 30 0.58 15.02 8.14
N GLY A 31 1.66 14.92 8.93
CA GLY A 31 1.84 15.73 10.14
C GLY A 31 0.87 15.36 11.28
N GLU A 32 0.33 16.35 11.97
CA GLU A 32 -0.57 16.16 13.14
C GLU A 32 -1.90 15.47 12.79
N LYS A 33 -2.27 15.44 11.51
CA LYS A 33 -3.49 14.78 11.02
C LYS A 33 -3.21 13.38 10.45
N GLY A 34 -1.97 12.91 10.58
CA GLY A 34 -1.54 11.59 10.16
C GLY A 34 -1.23 10.67 11.34
N GLY A 35 -0.44 9.63 11.07
CA GLY A 35 0.08 8.72 12.09
C GLY A 35 -0.86 7.58 12.46
N GLU A 36 -1.98 7.43 11.74
CA GLU A 36 -2.90 6.29 11.90
C GLU A 36 -2.69 5.26 10.79
N ILE A 37 -3.00 4.00 11.11
CA ILE A 37 -3.10 2.93 10.11
C ILE A 37 -4.46 3.06 9.42
N VAL A 38 -4.45 3.43 8.15
CA VAL A 38 -5.68 3.62 7.36
C VAL A 38 -6.20 2.27 6.85
N VAL A 39 -5.29 1.43 6.36
CA VAL A 39 -5.58 0.07 5.87
C VAL A 39 -4.29 -0.77 5.88
N MET A 40 -4.43 -2.08 6.04
CA MET A 40 -3.34 -3.04 5.88
C MET A 40 -3.88 -4.34 5.27
N GLY A 41 -3.06 -5.03 4.47
CA GLY A 41 -3.46 -6.24 3.76
C GLY A 41 -2.67 -6.48 2.48
N SER A 42 -3.09 -7.47 1.68
CA SER A 42 -2.56 -7.64 0.33
C SER A 42 -2.99 -6.48 -0.59
N PRO A 43 -2.29 -6.24 -1.71
CA PRO A 43 -2.72 -5.25 -2.71
C PRO A 43 -4.21 -5.37 -3.10
N GLU A 44 -4.71 -6.58 -3.31
CA GLU A 44 -6.10 -6.87 -3.71
C GLU A 44 -7.11 -6.65 -2.57
N GLU A 45 -6.68 -6.77 -1.32
CA GLU A 45 -7.51 -6.49 -0.15
C GLU A 45 -7.62 -4.98 0.07
N ILE A 46 -6.51 -4.26 0.05
CA ILE A 46 -6.50 -2.84 0.40
C ILE A 46 -7.25 -1.97 -0.60
N ILE A 47 -7.28 -2.34 -1.89
CA ILE A 47 -8.00 -1.57 -2.92
C ILE A 47 -9.51 -1.49 -2.69
N LYS A 48 -10.07 -2.35 -1.83
CA LYS A 48 -11.48 -2.30 -1.42
C LYS A 48 -11.76 -1.14 -0.45
N ASN A 49 -10.72 -0.59 0.18
CA ASN A 49 -10.83 0.52 1.11
C ASN A 49 -10.65 1.88 0.41
N GLN A 50 -11.76 2.58 0.21
CA GLN A 50 -11.78 3.90 -0.46
C GLN A 50 -11.25 5.05 0.42
N LYS A 51 -10.98 4.84 1.72
CA LYS A 51 -10.43 5.88 2.60
C LYS A 51 -8.93 6.08 2.41
N SER A 52 -8.22 5.09 1.86
CA SER A 52 -6.79 5.15 1.60
C SER A 52 -6.53 5.86 0.27
N TYR A 53 -5.70 6.89 0.28
CA TYR A 53 -5.20 7.51 -0.95
C TYR A 53 -4.41 6.50 -1.77
N THR A 54 -3.54 5.72 -1.12
CA THR A 54 -2.76 4.65 -1.76
C THR A 54 -3.68 3.68 -2.51
N SER A 55 -4.75 3.19 -1.89
CA SER A 55 -5.74 2.32 -2.55
C SER A 55 -6.38 2.96 -3.78
N GLN A 56 -6.77 4.24 -3.71
CA GLN A 56 -7.40 4.95 -4.84
C GLN A 56 -6.48 5.02 -6.08
N PHE A 57 -5.16 5.14 -5.87
CA PHE A 57 -4.20 5.13 -6.98
C PHE A 57 -3.86 3.71 -7.42
N LEU A 58 -3.66 2.78 -6.48
CA LEU A 58 -3.24 1.41 -6.74
C LEU A 58 -4.24 0.64 -7.62
N ILE A 59 -5.54 0.91 -7.49
CA ILE A 59 -6.60 0.33 -8.35
C ILE A 59 -6.25 0.45 -9.84
N LYS A 60 -5.69 1.58 -10.26
CA LYS A 60 -5.35 1.83 -11.67
C LYS A 60 -4.17 0.98 -12.14
N TYR A 61 -3.28 0.57 -11.25
CA TYR A 61 -2.11 -0.21 -11.58
C TYR A 61 -2.41 -1.71 -11.59
N LEU A 62 -3.38 -2.17 -10.79
CA LEU A 62 -3.82 -3.57 -10.78
C LEU A 62 -4.77 -3.89 -11.94
N ASN A 63 -5.63 -2.95 -12.36
CA ASN A 63 -6.57 -3.19 -13.46
C ASN A 63 -5.94 -3.07 -14.86
N ASN A 64 -4.72 -2.55 -14.97
CA ASN A 64 -3.98 -2.38 -16.23
C ASN A 64 -2.81 -3.38 -16.37
N ALA A 65 -2.74 -4.38 -15.50
CA ALA A 65 -1.73 -5.44 -15.52
C ALA A 65 -2.24 -6.70 -16.23
#